data_AF-A0A1I3Q860-F1
#
_entry.id   AF-A0A1I3Q860-F1
#
_cell.length_a   1.000
_cell.length_b   1.000
_cell.length_c   1.000
_cell.angle_alpha   90.00
_cell.angle_beta   90.00
_cell.angle_gamma   90.00
#
_symmetry.space_group_name_H-M   'P 1'
#
loop_
_entity.id
_entity.type
_entity.pdbx_description
1 polymer ?
#
loop_
_entity_poly.entity_id
_entity_poly.type
_entity_poly.pdbx_seq_one_letter_code
_entity_poly.pdbx_strand_id
1 'polypeptide(L)' 'MSDIPEVTGSRALTTTTDRKKLAEADDYSEQDRYQAASLIRQRKDALREDVEFLETHHPELLQELREIFCEP' A
#
# COMPACT_ATOMS: atom_id res chain seq x y z
N MET A 1 -17.35 -14.49 5.92
CA MET A 1 -16.00 -14.33 5.34
C MET A 1 -15.92 -12.89 4.90
N SER A 2 -15.02 -12.11 5.47
CA SER A 2 -14.87 -10.69 5.12
C SER A 2 -14.48 -10.57 3.64
N ASP A 3 -15.15 -9.69 2.90
CA ASP A 3 -14.96 -9.49 1.46
C ASP A 3 -13.70 -8.65 1.20
N ILE A 4 -12.54 -9.18 1.60
CA ILE A 4 -11.27 -8.49 1.45
C ILE A 4 -10.79 -8.70 0.01
N PRO A 5 -10.60 -7.61 -0.77
CA PRO A 5 -10.15 -7.74 -2.14
C PRO A 5 -8.73 -8.30 -2.19
N GLU A 6 -8.57 -9.39 -2.95
CA GLU A 6 -7.27 -9.96 -3.27
C GLU A 6 -6.44 -8.98 -4.10
N VAL A 7 -5.12 -8.97 -3.88
CA VAL A 7 -4.18 -8.24 -4.75
C VAL A 7 -3.89 -9.12 -5.96
N THR A 8 -4.46 -8.79 -7.11
CA THR A 8 -4.23 -9.49 -8.39
C THR A 8 -3.33 -8.63 -9.30
N GLY A 9 -2.16 -9.14 -9.71
CA GLY A 9 -1.17 -8.41 -10.54
C GLY A 9 0.15 -8.12 -9.83
N SER A 10 0.93 -7.13 -10.32
CA SER A 10 2.06 -6.60 -9.55
C SER A 10 1.56 -5.93 -8.26
N ARG A 11 2.38 -5.96 -7.20
CA ARG A 11 1.99 -5.46 -5.87
C ARG A 11 2.10 -3.93 -5.83
N ALA A 12 1.06 -3.27 -5.32
CA ALA A 12 1.11 -1.87 -4.88
C ALA A 12 1.69 -1.80 -3.44
N LEU A 13 1.23 -0.84 -2.61
CA LEU A 13 1.70 -0.69 -1.22
C LEU A 13 1.39 -1.89 -0.30
N THR A 14 0.31 -2.64 -0.57
CA THR A 14 -0.18 -3.72 0.29
C THR A 14 -0.19 -5.07 -0.43
N THR A 15 0.02 -6.14 0.33
CA THR A 15 -0.22 -7.52 -0.12
C THR A 15 -1.58 -8.02 0.37
N THR A 16 -2.09 -9.11 -0.20
CA THR A 16 -3.31 -9.79 0.29
C THR A 16 -3.20 -10.12 1.78
N THR A 17 -2.04 -10.58 2.25
CA THR A 17 -1.80 -10.88 3.67
C THR A 17 -1.84 -9.62 4.53
N ASP A 18 -1.23 -8.52 4.07
CA ASP A 18 -1.30 -7.25 4.82
C ASP A 18 -2.76 -6.80 5.00
N ARG A 19 -3.57 -6.90 3.93
CA ARG A 19 -5.00 -6.54 3.98
C ARG A 19 -5.76 -7.42 4.96
N LYS A 20 -5.54 -8.74 4.93
CA LYS A 20 -6.17 -9.68 5.88
C LYS A 20 -5.79 -9.39 7.34
N LYS A 21 -4.50 -9.13 7.60
CA LYS A 21 -4.01 -8.76 8.93
C LYS A 21 -4.63 -7.45 9.41
N LEU A 22 -4.65 -6.41 8.57
CA LEU A 22 -5.21 -5.11 8.93
C LEU A 22 -6.73 -5.12 9.13
N ALA A 23 -7.46 -5.91 8.34
CA ALA A 23 -8.92 -5.98 8.40
C ALA A 23 -9.43 -7.06 9.37
N GLU A 24 -8.54 -7.66 10.17
CA GLU A 24 -8.88 -8.63 11.21
C GLU A 24 -9.75 -9.81 10.72
N ALA A 25 -9.59 -10.22 9.46
CA ALA A 25 -10.47 -11.21 8.85
C ALA A 25 -10.14 -12.67 9.18
N ASP A 26 -9.08 -12.89 9.96
CA ASP A 26 -8.63 -14.20 10.45
C ASP A 26 -8.08 -14.05 11.88
N ASP A 27 -7.69 -15.17 12.50
CA ASP A 27 -7.10 -15.22 13.84
C ASP A 27 -5.62 -14.75 13.83
N TYR A 28 -5.44 -13.45 13.66
CA TYR A 28 -4.13 -12.78 13.73
C TYR A 28 -3.94 -12.05 15.05
N SER A 29 -2.74 -12.18 15.62
CA SER A 29 -2.34 -11.49 16.85
C SER A 29 -2.25 -9.98 16.66
N GLU A 30 -2.28 -9.22 17.76
CA GLU A 30 -2.00 -7.77 17.73
C GLU A 30 -0.61 -7.47 17.15
N GLN A 31 0.37 -8.33 17.45
CA GLN A 31 1.72 -8.22 16.90
C GLN A 31 1.74 -8.38 15.37
N ASP A 32 0.95 -9.29 14.81
CA ASP A 32 0.82 -9.46 13.35
C ASP A 32 0.28 -8.20 12.68
N ARG A 33 -0.73 -7.58 13.29
CA ARG A 33 -1.35 -6.34 12.80
C ARG A 33 -0.35 -5.19 12.86
N TYR A 34 0.36 -5.08 13.98
CA TYR A 34 1.42 -4.08 14.15
C TYR A 34 2.52 -4.24 13.11
N GLN A 35 2.95 -5.49 12.85
CA GLN A 35 3.96 -5.78 11.83
C GLN A 35 3.47 -5.38 10.43
N ALA A 36 2.24 -5.73 10.06
CA ALA A 36 1.68 -5.35 8.77
C ALA A 36 1.62 -3.83 8.59
N ALA A 37 1.17 -3.09 9.62
CA ALA A 37 1.17 -1.63 9.61
C ALA A 37 2.58 -1.04 9.51
N SER A 38 3.55 -1.63 10.21
CA SER A 38 4.96 -1.21 10.15
C SER A 38 5.54 -1.38 8.74
N LEU A 39 5.29 -2.52 8.09
CA LEU A 39 5.74 -2.78 6.72
C LEU A 39 5.15 -1.78 5.72
N ILE A 40 3.87 -1.43 5.87
CA ILE A 40 3.22 -0.44 4.99
C ILE A 40 3.83 0.95 5.20
N ARG A 41 4.15 1.34 6.43
CA ARG A 41 4.83 2.62 6.70
C ARG A 41 6.19 2.68 6.03
N GLN A 42 6.97 1.60 6.10
CA GLN A 42 8.27 1.51 5.42
C GLN A 42 8.13 1.65 3.89
N ARG A 43 7.15 0.95 3.29
CA ARG A 43 6.89 1.06 1.84
C ARG A 43 6.42 2.45 1.44
N LYS A 44 5.61 3.10 2.28
CA LYS A 44 5.17 4.48 2.06
C LYS A 44 6.35 5.47 2.14
N ASP A 45 7.33 5.21 3.01
CA ASP A 45 8.54 6.04 3.06
C ASP A 45 9.40 5.83 1.80
N ALA A 46 9.55 4.60 1.31
CA ALA A 46 10.19 4.31 0.01
C ALA A 46 9.46 4.97 -1.18
N LEU A 47 8.12 5.02 -1.14
CA LEU A 47 7.33 5.70 -2.17
C LEU A 47 7.67 7.20 -2.29
N ARG A 48 8.25 7.84 -1.25
CA ARG A 48 8.73 9.22 -1.37
C ARG A 48 9.91 9.33 -2.32
N GLU A 49 10.83 8.38 -2.28
CA GLU A 49 11.97 8.33 -3.20
C GLU A 49 11.48 8.13 -4.64
N ASP A 50 10.46 7.28 -4.83
CA ASP A 50 9.80 7.11 -6.13
C ASP A 50 9.14 8.42 -6.61
N VAL A 51 8.48 9.17 -5.72
CA VAL A 51 7.88 10.47 -6.06
C VAL A 51 8.92 11.46 -6.54
N GLU A 52 10.04 11.60 -5.83
CA GLU A 52 11.15 12.49 -6.22
C GLU A 52 11.76 12.10 -7.58
N PHE A 53 11.93 10.79 -7.79
CA PHE A 53 12.40 10.26 -9.06
C PHE A 53 11.43 10.58 -10.21
N LEU A 54 10.13 10.33 -10.02
CA LEU A 54 9.11 10.59 -11.03
C LEU A 54 8.93 12.08 -11.30
N GLU A 55 8.99 12.94 -10.29
CA GLU A 55 8.93 14.40 -10.48
C GLU A 55 10.05 14.89 -11.42
N THR A 56 11.22 14.27 -11.32
CA THR A 56 12.39 14.62 -12.15
C THR A 56 12.31 14.04 -13.56
N HIS A 57 11.88 12.79 -13.71
CA HIS A 57 12.04 12.04 -14.95
C HIS A 57 10.74 11.81 -15.73
N HIS A 58 9.60 11.67 -15.03
CA HIS A 58 8.30 11.28 -15.59
C HIS A 58 7.15 11.95 -14.84
N PRO A 59 7.03 13.29 -14.88
CA PRO A 59 6.02 14.03 -14.13
C PRO A 59 4.57 13.66 -14.51
N GLU A 60 4.34 13.16 -15.72
CA GLU A 60 3.06 12.61 -16.16
C GLU A 60 2.61 11.40 -15.34
N LEU A 61 3.52 10.47 -15.03
CA LEU A 61 3.22 9.30 -14.19
C LEU A 61 2.97 9.70 -12.74
N LEU A 62 3.68 10.72 -12.25
CA LEU A 62 3.42 11.28 -10.93
C LEU A 62 2.02 11.92 -10.86
N GLN A 63 1.57 12.57 -11.95
CA GLN A 63 0.23 13.14 -12.03
C GLN A 63 -0.85 12.06 -11.98
N GLU A 64 -0.70 10.97 -12.76
CA GLU A 64 -1.61 9.81 -12.70
C GLU A 64 -1.68 9.21 -11.28
N LEU A 65 -0.54 9.12 -10.59
CA LEU A 65 -0.49 8.63 -9.21
C LEU A 65 -1.22 9.57 -8.24
N ARG A 66 -1.08 10.89 -8.41
CA ARG A 66 -1.76 11.91 -7.60
C ARG A 66 -3.28 11.87 -7.79
N GLU A 67 -3.76 11.60 -9.00
CA GLU A 67 -5.20 11.42 -9.25
C GLU A 67 -5.77 10.29 -8.39
N ILE A 68 -5.07 9.16 -8.28
CA ILE A 68 -5.51 8.03 -7.44
C ILE A 68 -5.54 8.37 -5.94
N PHE A 69 -4.57 9.16 -5.45
CA PHE A 69 -4.44 9.43 -4.00
C PHE A 69 -5.16 10.69 -3.51
N CYS A 70 -5.38 11.67 -4.38
CA CYS A 70 -5.89 12.99 -4.01
C CYS A 70 -7.33 13.23 -4.49
N GLU A 71 -7.88 12.40 -5.37
CA GLU A 71 -9.30 12.46 -5.71
C GLU A 71 -10.14 11.70 -4.66
N PRO A 72 -11.26 12.28 -4.17
CA PRO A 72 -12.08 11.72 -3.08
C PRO A 72 -13.01 10.58 -3.49
#